data_AF-A0A1E7Q7J2-F1
#
_entry.id   AF-A0A1E7Q7J2-F1
#
_cell.length_a   1.000
_cell.length_b   1.000
_cell.length_c   1.000
_cell.angle_alpha   90.00
_cell.angle_beta   90.00
_cell.angle_gamma   90.00
#
_symmetry.space_group_name_H-M   'P 1'
#
loop_
_entity.id
_entity.type
_entity.pdbx_description
1 polymer ?
#
loop_
_entity_poly.entity_id
_entity_poly.type
_entity_poly.pdbx_seq_one_letter_code
_entity_poly.pdbx_strand_id
1 'polypeptide(L)'
;MTSANTSTKKSSADIDILDLAGTKAKGQRPYFLADKQVEQVLSIAMAVATELAVTRERLASLEAVLAEKGIISADAIEQFTPTAKHTAARSLDTQEYLARILRIVQQDKEEVSQDDKSMEQLQRELTQTD
;
A
#
# COMPACT_ATOMS: atom_id res chain seq x y z
N MET A 1 -12.49 29.11 -39.30
CA MET A 1 -12.42 28.95 -37.83
C MET A 1 -13.41 27.87 -37.44
N THR A 2 -12.97 26.70 -36.99
CA THR A 2 -13.59 25.85 -35.94
C THR A 2 -12.66 24.66 -35.73
N SER A 3 -12.33 24.40 -34.46
CA SER A 3 -11.21 23.62 -33.94
C SER A 3 -11.17 22.15 -34.35
N ALA A 4 -9.95 21.69 -34.60
CA ALA A 4 -9.55 20.29 -34.53
C ALA A 4 -9.68 19.78 -33.08
N ASN A 5 -10.43 18.70 -32.88
CA ASN A 5 -10.47 17.98 -31.61
C ASN A 5 -9.34 16.93 -31.61
N THR A 6 -8.15 17.34 -31.16
CA THR A 6 -7.03 16.41 -30.94
C THR A 6 -7.33 15.54 -29.73
N SER A 7 -7.71 14.30 -30.01
CA SER A 7 -7.71 13.20 -29.05
C SER A 7 -6.28 13.00 -28.53
N THR A 8 -5.97 13.58 -27.37
CA THR A 8 -4.71 13.37 -26.68
C THR A 8 -4.74 11.99 -26.04
N LYS A 9 -4.24 11.01 -26.78
CA LYS A 9 -3.91 9.66 -26.32
C LYS A 9 -2.94 9.80 -25.12
N LYS A 10 -3.43 9.53 -23.91
CA LYS A 10 -2.63 9.56 -22.67
C LYS A 10 -1.46 8.59 -22.83
N SER A 11 -0.24 9.12 -22.78
CA SER A 11 1.00 8.35 -23.00
C SER A 11 1.21 7.36 -21.85
N SER A 12 1.77 6.19 -22.16
CA SER A 12 2.06 5.10 -21.20
C SER A 12 3.14 5.43 -20.15
N ALA A 13 3.63 6.67 -20.10
CA ALA A 13 4.67 7.12 -19.16
C ALA A 13 4.11 7.69 -17.83
N ASP A 14 2.80 7.91 -17.73
CA ASP A 14 2.12 8.40 -16.51
C ASP A 14 1.30 7.28 -15.82
N ILE A 15 1.86 6.07 -15.72
CA ILE A 15 1.25 5.01 -14.92
C ILE A 15 1.75 5.20 -13.49
N ASP A 16 0.87 5.64 -12.60
CA ASP A 16 1.16 5.63 -11.16
C ASP A 16 1.19 4.17 -10.68
N ILE A 17 2.39 3.63 -10.56
CA ILE A 17 2.64 2.22 -10.19
C ILE A 17 2.07 1.93 -8.79
N LEU A 18 2.02 2.94 -7.91
CA LEU A 18 1.45 2.82 -6.57
C LEU A 18 -0.07 2.64 -6.64
N ASP A 19 -0.74 3.36 -7.55
CA ASP A 19 -2.18 3.26 -7.80
C ASP A 19 -2.53 1.90 -8.43
N LEU A 20 -1.71 1.41 -9.37
CA LEU A 20 -1.94 0.14 -10.05
C LEU A 20 -1.71 -1.08 -9.14
N ALA A 21 -0.65 -1.05 -8.31
CA ALA A 21 -0.40 -2.06 -7.29
C ALA A 21 -1.52 -2.08 -6.23
N GLY A 22 -2.22 -0.96 -6.10
CA GLY A 22 -3.42 -0.77 -5.31
C GLY A 22 -4.73 -1.05 -6.05
N THR A 23 -4.77 -1.84 -7.12
CA THR A 23 -6.07 -2.18 -7.72
C THR A 23 -6.77 -3.30 -6.93
N LYS A 24 -8.02 -3.07 -6.51
CA LYS A 24 -8.85 -4.08 -5.85
C LYS A 24 -9.09 -5.27 -6.79
N ALA A 25 -9.03 -6.50 -6.27
CA ALA A 25 -9.49 -7.67 -7.01
C ALA A 25 -11.01 -7.58 -7.23
N LYS A 26 -11.51 -8.06 -8.39
CA LYS A 26 -12.94 -8.05 -8.70
C LYS A 26 -13.70 -8.94 -7.70
N GLY A 27 -14.53 -8.33 -6.84
CA GLY A 27 -15.35 -9.01 -5.83
C GLY A 27 -15.52 -8.19 -4.54
N GLN A 28 -16.59 -8.45 -3.78
CA GLN A 28 -16.71 -7.92 -2.42
C GLN A 28 -15.69 -8.62 -1.51
N ARG A 29 -15.02 -7.86 -0.64
CA ARG A 29 -14.12 -8.42 0.36
C ARG A 29 -14.98 -9.05 1.48
N PRO A 30 -14.88 -10.38 1.74
CA PRO A 30 -15.64 -10.99 2.82
C PRO A 30 -15.09 -10.52 4.17
N TYR A 31 -16.01 -10.15 5.06
CA TYR A 31 -15.74 -9.83 6.46
C TYR A 31 -16.31 -10.94 7.34
N PHE A 32 -15.56 -11.37 8.34
CA PHE A 32 -15.85 -12.52 9.19
C PHE A 32 -16.12 -12.16 10.65
N LEU A 33 -15.68 -11.00 11.12
CA LEU A 33 -15.99 -10.49 12.46
C LEU A 33 -17.36 -9.80 12.51
N ALA A 34 -17.91 -9.73 13.71
CA ALA A 34 -19.22 -9.10 13.96
C ALA A 34 -19.26 -7.61 13.59
N ASP A 35 -18.11 -6.93 13.65
CA ASP A 35 -17.95 -5.53 13.28
C ASP A 35 -16.82 -5.40 12.25
N LYS A 36 -17.15 -4.82 11.10
CA LYS A 36 -16.23 -4.50 10.00
C LYS A 36 -15.05 -3.65 10.49
N GLN A 37 -15.29 -2.68 11.37
CA GLN A 37 -14.25 -1.78 11.88
C GLN A 37 -13.19 -2.55 12.69
N VAL A 38 -13.61 -3.56 13.47
CA VAL A 38 -12.69 -4.38 14.26
C VAL A 38 -11.78 -5.21 13.34
N GLU A 39 -12.34 -5.76 12.26
CA GLU A 39 -11.56 -6.54 11.30
C GLU A 39 -10.58 -5.68 10.49
N GLN A 40 -10.97 -4.45 10.17
CA GLN A 40 -10.09 -3.47 9.54
C GLN A 40 -8.90 -3.15 10.46
N VAL A 41 -9.15 -2.82 11.73
CA VAL A 41 -8.09 -2.52 12.70
C VAL A 41 -7.17 -3.73 12.90
N LEU A 42 -7.74 -4.94 13.00
CA LEU A 42 -6.96 -6.17 13.09
C LEU A 42 -6.08 -6.38 11.85
N SER A 43 -6.63 -6.16 10.65
CA SER A 43 -5.89 -6.26 9.38
C SER A 43 -4.72 -5.27 9.33
N ILE A 44 -4.97 -4.01 9.73
CA ILE A 44 -3.93 -2.97 9.85
C ILE A 44 -2.85 -3.41 10.84
N ALA A 45 -3.25 -3.85 12.04
CA ALA A 45 -2.32 -4.25 13.08
C ALA A 45 -1.45 -5.44 12.65
N MET A 46 -2.01 -6.43 11.96
CA MET A 46 -1.25 -7.55 11.41
C MET A 46 -0.27 -7.10 10.33
N ALA A 47 -0.71 -6.23 9.40
CA ALA A 47 0.18 -5.69 8.37
C ALA A 47 1.37 -4.94 9.00
N VAL A 48 1.11 -4.07 9.98
CA VAL A 48 2.15 -3.35 10.73
C VAL A 48 3.11 -4.33 11.43
N ALA A 49 2.58 -5.35 12.11
CA ALA A 49 3.38 -6.31 12.84
C ALA A 49 4.31 -7.09 11.91
N THR A 50 3.80 -7.54 10.77
CA THR A 50 4.61 -8.25 9.77
C THR A 50 5.68 -7.35 9.17
N GLU A 51 5.33 -6.13 8.74
CA GLU A 51 6.31 -5.21 8.18
C GLU A 51 7.39 -4.80 9.18
N LEU A 52 7.03 -4.57 10.44
CA LEU A 52 7.96 -4.26 11.51
C LEU A 52 8.92 -5.43 11.79
N ALA A 53 8.40 -6.67 11.83
CA ALA A 53 9.22 -7.86 12.06
C ALA A 53 10.27 -8.05 10.95
N VAL A 54 9.83 -8.00 9.68
CA VAL A 54 10.73 -8.15 8.51
C VAL A 54 11.75 -7.01 8.45
N THR A 55 11.33 -5.78 8.77
CA THR A 55 12.24 -4.63 8.79
C THR A 55 13.31 -4.78 9.88
N ARG A 56 12.92 -5.19 11.09
CA ARG A 56 13.86 -5.44 12.20
C ARG A 56 14.87 -6.53 11.86
N GLU A 57 14.42 -7.63 11.26
CA GLU A 57 15.30 -8.73 10.86
C GLU A 57 16.29 -8.30 9.76
N ARG A 58 15.82 -7.54 8.78
CA ARG A 58 16.70 -6.98 7.73
C ARG A 58 17.71 -5.98 8.29
N LEU A 59 17.32 -5.13 9.23
CA LEU A 59 18.23 -4.18 9.89
C LEU A 59 19.30 -4.92 10.69
N ALA A 60 18.91 -5.89 11.51
CA ALA A 60 19.86 -6.72 12.26
C ALA A 60 20.84 -7.46 11.34
N SER A 61 20.36 -7.97 10.21
CA SER A 61 21.21 -8.62 9.20
C SER A 61 22.20 -7.65 8.55
N LEU A 62 21.75 -6.42 8.24
CA LEU A 62 22.62 -5.38 7.69
C LEU A 62 23.71 -4.97 8.69
N GLU A 63 23.34 -4.80 9.97
CA GLU A 63 24.28 -4.48 11.03
C GLU A 63 25.34 -5.58 11.20
N ALA A 64 24.91 -6.84 11.24
CA ALA A 64 25.82 -7.99 11.34
C ALA A 64 26.80 -8.05 10.15
N VAL A 65 26.29 -7.90 8.92
CA VAL A 65 27.12 -7.92 7.70
C VAL A 65 28.11 -6.76 7.66
N LEU A 66 27.72 -5.55 8.09
CA LEU A 66 28.60 -4.39 8.10
C LEU A 66 29.66 -4.47 9.20
N ALA A 67 29.30 -5.02 10.37
CA ALA A 67 30.23 -5.27 11.45
C ALA A 67 31.24 -6.37 11.10
N GLU A 68 30.81 -7.48 10.49
CA GLU A 68 31.69 -8.55 10.01
C GLU A 68 32.73 -8.03 8.99
N LYS A 69 32.32 -7.09 8.14
CA LYS A 69 33.21 -6.42 7.19
C LYS A 69 34.07 -5.31 7.81
N GLY A 70 33.91 -5.02 9.10
CA GLY A 70 34.65 -3.98 9.82
C GLY A 70 34.33 -2.55 9.36
N ILE A 71 33.17 -2.32 8.72
CA ILE A 71 32.79 -0.99 8.19
C ILE A 71 32.25 -0.10 9.30
N ILE A 72 31.47 -0.67 10.23
CA ILE A 72 30.90 0.04 11.39
C ILE A 72 31.19 -0.76 12.66
N SER A 73 31.32 -0.09 13.80
CA SER A 73 31.34 -0.76 15.11
C SER A 73 29.93 -1.21 15.49
N ALA A 74 29.82 -2.24 16.35
CA ALA A 74 28.54 -2.71 16.86
C ALA A 74 27.73 -1.59 17.54
N ASP A 75 28.42 -0.63 18.17
CA ASP A 75 27.77 0.48 18.89
C ASP A 75 27.46 1.69 17.98
N ALA A 76 27.83 1.64 16.69
CA ALA A 76 27.69 2.79 15.79
C ALA A 76 26.23 3.23 15.57
N ILE A 77 25.30 2.27 15.57
CA ILE A 77 23.85 2.54 15.45
C ILE A 77 23.32 3.18 16.74
N GLU A 78 23.71 2.66 17.91
CA GLU A 78 23.26 3.19 19.21
C GLU A 78 23.74 4.63 19.47
N GLN A 79 24.88 5.01 18.89
CA GLN A 79 25.43 6.36 19.01
C GLN A 79 24.98 7.30 17.86
N PHE A 80 24.25 6.78 16.87
CA PHE A 80 23.88 7.56 15.70
C PHE A 80 22.86 8.65 16.02
N THR A 81 23.23 9.90 15.75
CA THR A 81 22.32 11.05 15.84
C THR A 81 21.88 11.49 14.45
N PRO A 82 20.57 11.38 14.10
CA PRO A 82 20.07 11.78 12.79
C PRO A 82 20.26 13.29 12.53
N THR A 83 20.71 13.63 11.33
CA THR A 83 20.74 15.02 10.86
C THR A 83 19.38 15.42 10.25
N ALA A 84 19.18 16.71 10.02
CA ALA A 84 17.98 17.23 9.35
C ALA A 84 17.77 16.59 7.95
N LYS A 85 18.86 16.31 7.22
CA LYS A 85 18.80 15.64 5.91
C LYS A 85 18.29 14.20 6.01
N HIS A 86 18.71 13.45 7.03
CA HIS A 86 18.20 12.09 7.26
C HIS A 86 16.71 12.09 7.62
N THR A 87 16.27 13.10 8.39
CA THR A 87 14.86 13.25 8.76
C THR A 87 13.98 13.54 7.54
N ALA A 88 14.44 14.43 6.63
CA ALA A 88 13.73 14.71 5.39
C ALA A 88 13.62 13.47 4.48
N ALA A 89 14.69 12.70 4.32
CA ALA A 89 14.64 11.45 3.54
C ALA A 89 13.63 10.44 4.10
N ARG A 90 13.60 10.25 5.43
CA ARG A 90 12.66 9.34 6.10
C ARG A 90 11.19 9.75 5.93
N SER A 91 10.92 11.04 5.69
CA SER A 91 9.55 11.50 5.50
C SER A 91 8.89 10.92 4.24
N LEU A 92 9.67 10.69 3.17
CA LEU A 92 9.19 10.06 1.94
C LEU A 92 8.93 8.57 2.16
N ASP A 93 9.89 7.87 2.78
CA ASP A 93 9.75 6.45 3.14
C ASP A 93 8.54 6.20 4.05
N THR A 94 8.23 7.16 4.94
CA THR A 94 7.06 7.10 5.82
C THR A 94 5.75 7.16 5.03
N GLN A 95 5.68 7.92 3.95
CA GLN A 95 4.48 7.98 3.11
C GLN A 95 4.20 6.65 2.42
N GLU A 96 5.25 6.01 1.87
CA GLU A 96 5.13 4.67 1.27
C GLU A 96 4.73 3.61 2.29
N TYR A 97 5.29 3.68 3.51
CA TYR A 97 4.93 2.81 4.62
C TYR A 97 3.46 2.96 5.02
N LEU A 98 2.99 4.19 5.18
CA LEU A 98 1.59 4.48 5.49
C LEU A 98 0.64 3.97 4.40
N ALA A 99 1.01 4.11 3.13
CA ALA A 99 0.20 3.60 2.02
C ALA A 99 0.03 2.07 2.07
N ARG A 100 1.09 1.33 2.42
CA ARG A 100 1.04 -0.14 2.54
C ARG A 100 0.16 -0.60 3.70
N ILE A 101 0.27 0.04 4.86
CA ILE A 101 -0.50 -0.34 6.05
C ILE A 101 -1.97 0.06 5.94
N LEU A 102 -2.25 1.25 5.40
CA LEU A 102 -3.61 1.78 5.26
C LEU A 102 -4.33 1.25 4.02
N ARG A 103 -3.74 0.31 3.29
CA ARG A 103 -4.28 -0.28 2.08
C ARG A 103 -5.72 -0.77 2.24
N ILE A 104 -6.05 -1.37 3.38
CA ILE A 104 -7.43 -1.82 3.70
C ILE A 104 -8.43 -0.66 3.66
N VAL A 105 -8.10 0.49 4.25
CA VAL A 105 -8.97 1.67 4.27
C VAL A 105 -9.14 2.23 2.85
N GLN A 106 -8.07 2.16 2.05
CA GLN A 106 -8.11 2.60 0.66
C GLN A 106 -9.03 1.71 -0.19
N GLN A 107 -8.99 0.39 0.00
CA GLN A 107 -9.89 -0.57 -0.65
C GLN A 107 -11.36 -0.34 -0.28
N ASP A 108 -11.64 0.02 0.98
CA ASP A 108 -13.00 0.34 1.42
C ASP A 108 -13.53 1.63 0.78
N LYS A 109 -12.67 2.63 0.62
CA LYS A 109 -13.04 3.86 -0.09
C LYS A 109 -13.32 3.59 -1.56
N GLU A 110 -12.49 2.77 -2.21
CA GLU A 110 -12.68 2.33 -3.60
C GLU A 110 -14.05 1.63 -3.76
N GLU A 111 -14.43 0.75 -2.84
CA GLU A 111 -15.72 0.04 -2.82
C GLU A 111 -16.94 0.95 -2.67
N VAL A 112 -16.83 2.05 -1.92
CA VAL A 112 -17.93 3.03 -1.79
C VAL A 112 -18.02 3.94 -3.02
N SER A 113 -16.90 4.16 -3.72
CA SER A 113 -16.80 5.09 -4.85
C SER A 113 -17.07 4.48 -6.23
N GLN A 114 -16.85 3.17 -6.39
CA GLN A 114 -17.17 2.46 -7.61
C GLN A 114 -18.56 1.82 -7.48
N ASP A 115 -19.48 2.20 -8.37
CA ASP A 115 -20.78 1.54 -8.59
C ASP A 115 -20.57 0.18 -9.30
N ASP A 116 -19.60 -0.59 -8.82
CA ASP A 116 -19.23 -1.90 -9.34
C ASP A 116 -20.25 -2.90 -8.79
N LYS A 117 -21.25 -3.19 -9.63
CA LYS A 117 -22.21 -4.27 -9.38
C LYS A 117 -21.44 -5.54 -9.01
N SER A 118 -21.77 -6.12 -7.86
CA SER A 118 -21.23 -7.41 -7.42
C SER A 118 -21.40 -8.45 -8.54
N MET A 119 -20.49 -9.43 -8.63
CA MET A 119 -20.64 -10.55 -9.57
C MET A 119 -22.00 -11.26 -9.42
N GLU A 120 -22.56 -11.30 -8.21
CA GLU A 120 -23.91 -11.82 -7.96
C GLU A 120 -25.02 -10.92 -8.51
N GLN A 121 -24.82 -9.60 -8.54
CA GLN A 121 -25.76 -8.64 -9.10
C GLN A 121 -25.71 -8.67 -10.64
N LEU A 122 -24.51 -8.74 -11.21
CA LEU A 122 -24.31 -8.94 -12.65
C LEU A 122 -24.90 -10.27 -13.12
N GLN A 123 -24.71 -11.34 -12.34
CA GLN A 123 -25.28 -12.65 -12.67
C GLN A 123 -26.80 -12.64 -12.61
N ARG A 124 -27.41 -11.96 -11.63
CA ARG A 124 -28.88 -11.79 -11.54
C ARG A 124 -29.46 -10.97 -12.68
N GLU A 125 -28.78 -9.91 -13.09
CA GLU A 125 -29.23 -9.06 -14.22
C GLU A 125 -29.15 -9.82 -15.55
N LEU A 126 -28.09 -10.62 -15.74
CA LEU A 126 -27.92 -11.46 -16.94
C LEU A 126 -28.89 -12.65 -16.98
N THR A 127 -29.31 -13.20 -15.84
CA THR A 127 -30.29 -14.30 -15.80
C THR A 127 -31.76 -13.84 -15.75
N GLN A 128 -32.02 -12.54 -15.56
CA GLN A 128 -33.36 -11.95 -15.64
C GLN A 128 -33.71 -11.38 -17.03
N THR A 129 -32.76 -11.40 -17.97
CA THR A 129 -33.02 -11.02 -19.36
C THR A 129 -33.42 -12.27 -20.16
N ASP A 130 -34.63 -12.76 -19.92
CA ASP A 130 -35.39 -13.69 -20.78
C ASP A 130 -36.89 -13.52 -20.52
#